data_AF-A0A927NZQ3-F1
#
_entry.id   AF-A0A927NZQ3-F1
#
_cell.length_a   1.000
_cell.length_b   1.000
_cell.length_c   1.000
_cell.angle_alpha   90.00
_cell.angle_beta   90.00
_cell.angle_gamma   90.00
#
_symmetry.space_group_name_H-M   'P 1'
#
loop_
_entity.id
_entity.type
_entity.pdbx_description
1 polymer ?
#
loop_
_entity_poly.entity_id
_entity_poly.type
_entity_poly.pdbx_seq_one_letter_code
_entity_poly.pdbx_strand_id
1 'polypeptide(L)'
;MRHRRDKEKKMRYKEELSWILDPLEDRFSNDEETEQKKAFVRTLGLKPDVVGWARMDLSAPNADDILKKIEAFCKENHFRARAWYTMEILPDGESEWYWINKNHGADGFFQNNVNESDEKGEKVVLSEICAYKYGDLSPKGSRGMDMVTDHFRKVCLENGLSGLTFCWARDKGKYAAPQFFYIYPEQKIERFAAQKDISYYFLQSEQKEKRKLAYEAVKGKSERLERLVSVFYSLMIHLPDHLLRDELPEGGFADCLEDKRGFKHILVHRDTAKILLHEKAISEKDLIPALIFEEVSPLHRLFETKNRPKPTEAYIQKMQSEYEKLMAKERPIRMVTEKEALKKMRKCKKENKEFFGKKIGKAAAESLTETAYAPLLPYYLIADGAWLSDELELFSYKKALEEAVLFAAELEEENLSEKPDALLIGACADGDKILLAKDGKVFRFSHEEPVIIFEWPSLAQFIVEAIDENR
;
A
#
# COMPACT_ATOMS: atom_id res chain seq x y z
N MET A 1 33.17 -34.84 -8.62
CA MET A 1 32.80 -33.50 -9.14
C MET A 1 31.30 -33.44 -9.29
N ARG A 2 30.60 -32.76 -8.37
CA ARG A 2 29.15 -32.53 -8.45
C ARG A 2 28.93 -31.24 -9.24
N HIS A 3 28.32 -31.33 -10.42
CA HIS A 3 27.78 -30.16 -11.12
C HIS A 3 26.57 -29.64 -10.32
N ARG A 4 26.81 -28.61 -9.51
CA ARG A 4 25.76 -27.71 -9.05
C ARG A 4 25.27 -26.96 -10.30
N ARG A 5 24.09 -27.34 -10.80
CA ARG A 5 23.31 -26.47 -11.69
C ARG A 5 22.69 -25.41 -10.80
N ASP A 6 23.34 -24.25 -10.72
CA ASP A 6 22.64 -23.04 -10.30
C ASP A 6 21.58 -22.79 -11.39
N LYS A 7 20.34 -23.14 -11.09
CA LYS A 7 19.20 -22.70 -11.90
C LYS A 7 19.10 -21.20 -11.64
N GLU A 8 19.59 -20.38 -12.56
CA GLU A 8 19.22 -18.97 -12.63
C GLU A 8 17.68 -18.89 -12.57
N LYS A 9 17.16 -18.35 -11.47
CA LYS A 9 15.73 -18.04 -11.38
C LYS A 9 15.46 -16.94 -12.40
N LYS A 10 14.89 -17.31 -13.55
CA LYS A 10 14.41 -16.34 -14.54
C LYS A 10 13.43 -15.38 -13.87
N MET A 11 13.55 -14.09 -14.16
CA MET A 11 12.56 -13.08 -13.78
C MET A 11 11.16 -13.54 -14.18
N ARG A 12 10.21 -13.39 -13.25
CA ARG A 12 8.80 -13.69 -13.48
C ARG A 12 8.02 -12.39 -13.53
N TYR A 13 6.99 -12.40 -14.36
CA TYR A 13 6.13 -11.25 -14.59
C TYR A 13 4.69 -11.64 -14.28
N LYS A 14 3.94 -10.68 -13.75
CA LYS A 14 2.48 -10.73 -13.75
C LYS A 14 2.00 -9.76 -14.81
N GLU A 15 1.19 -10.26 -15.73
CA GLU A 15 0.55 -9.45 -16.76
C GLU A 15 -0.94 -9.31 -16.44
N GLU A 16 -1.38 -8.10 -16.17
CA GLU A 16 -2.77 -7.81 -15.83
C GLU A 16 -3.38 -6.87 -16.85
N LEU A 17 -4.65 -7.08 -17.18
CA LEU A 17 -5.45 -6.16 -17.96
C LEU A 17 -6.64 -5.69 -17.13
N SER A 18 -6.67 -4.39 -16.81
CA SER A 18 -7.86 -3.71 -16.29
C SER A 18 -8.61 -3.10 -17.46
N TRP A 19 -9.90 -3.37 -17.62
CA TRP A 19 -10.65 -2.89 -18.79
C TRP A 19 -12.13 -2.59 -18.48
N ILE A 20 -12.75 -1.81 -19.35
CA ILE A 20 -14.16 -1.43 -19.27
C ILE A 20 -14.74 -1.18 -20.66
N LEU A 21 -16.05 -1.33 -20.79
CA LEU A 21 -16.82 -1.03 -21.99
C LEU A 21 -17.44 0.37 -21.91
N ASP A 22 -17.25 1.14 -22.97
CA ASP A 22 -17.90 2.43 -23.17
C ASP A 22 -18.88 2.36 -24.35
N PRO A 23 -20.04 3.03 -24.27
CA PRO A 23 -20.92 3.15 -25.41
C PRO A 23 -20.24 3.92 -26.55
N LEU A 24 -20.66 3.64 -27.79
CA LEU A 24 -20.18 4.36 -28.98
C LEU A 24 -20.72 5.81 -29.05
N GLU A 25 -21.88 6.08 -28.47
CA GLU A 25 -22.45 7.43 -28.36
C GLU A 25 -22.05 8.08 -27.02
N ASP A 26 -21.65 9.36 -27.05
CA ASP A 26 -21.34 10.15 -25.85
C ASP A 26 -22.63 10.54 -25.11
N ARG A 27 -23.28 9.56 -24.48
CA ARG A 27 -24.37 9.77 -23.52
C ARG A 27 -23.88 9.37 -22.13
N PHE A 28 -24.38 10.07 -21.11
CA PHE A 28 -24.15 9.65 -19.72
C PHE A 28 -24.70 8.23 -19.54
N SER A 29 -23.89 7.30 -19.01
CA SER A 29 -24.35 5.92 -18.82
C SER A 29 -25.55 5.90 -17.89
N ASN A 30 -26.63 5.26 -18.34
CA ASN A 30 -27.77 4.97 -17.49
C ASN A 30 -27.54 3.63 -16.74
N ASP A 31 -28.40 3.33 -15.76
CA ASP A 31 -28.28 2.12 -14.94
C ASP A 31 -28.40 0.84 -15.77
N GLU A 32 -29.18 0.87 -16.85
CA GLU A 32 -29.39 -0.27 -17.76
C GLU A 32 -28.11 -0.63 -18.53
N GLU A 33 -27.40 0.36 -19.08
CA GLU A 33 -26.10 0.15 -19.72
C GLU A 33 -25.05 -0.35 -18.72
N THR A 34 -25.06 0.18 -17.49
CA THR A 34 -24.14 -0.25 -16.44
C THR A 34 -24.38 -1.72 -16.07
N GLU A 35 -25.64 -2.14 -15.94
CA GLU A 35 -25.97 -3.53 -15.68
C GLU A 35 -25.70 -4.44 -16.89
N GLN A 36 -25.88 -3.95 -18.13
CA GLN A 36 -25.49 -4.71 -19.32
C GLN A 36 -23.98 -4.99 -19.36
N LYS A 37 -23.15 -3.99 -19.04
CA LYS A 37 -21.68 -4.15 -18.93
C LYS A 37 -21.32 -5.18 -17.87
N LYS A 38 -21.88 -5.04 -16.66
CA LYS A 38 -21.63 -5.97 -15.55
C LYS A 38 -22.10 -7.38 -15.88
N ALA A 39 -23.26 -7.53 -16.50
CA ALA A 39 -23.79 -8.82 -16.93
C ALA A 39 -22.83 -9.49 -17.92
N PHE A 40 -22.35 -8.77 -18.94
CA PHE A 40 -21.35 -9.29 -19.86
C PHE A 40 -20.06 -9.70 -19.16
N VAL A 41 -19.48 -8.86 -18.29
CA VAL A 41 -18.28 -9.22 -17.52
C VAL A 41 -18.48 -10.51 -16.72
N ARG A 42 -19.65 -10.69 -16.09
CA ARG A 42 -20.00 -11.92 -15.36
C ARG A 42 -20.04 -13.15 -16.29
N THR A 43 -20.49 -13.00 -17.55
CA THR A 43 -20.47 -14.12 -18.54
C THR A 43 -19.06 -14.57 -18.91
N LEU A 44 -18.05 -13.72 -18.69
CA LEU A 44 -16.64 -14.05 -18.89
C LEU A 44 -16.03 -14.75 -17.67
N GLY A 45 -16.79 -14.91 -16.58
CA GLY A 45 -16.30 -15.44 -15.31
C GLY A 45 -15.50 -14.43 -14.49
N LEU A 46 -15.58 -13.14 -14.81
CA LEU A 46 -14.88 -12.07 -14.11
C LEU A 46 -15.82 -11.32 -13.16
N LYS A 47 -15.26 -10.69 -12.12
CA LYS A 47 -16.00 -9.85 -11.17
C LYS A 47 -15.91 -8.37 -11.59
N PRO A 48 -17.02 -7.72 -11.96
CA PRO A 48 -17.02 -6.28 -12.25
C PRO A 48 -17.02 -5.44 -10.96
N ASP A 49 -16.46 -4.24 -11.03
CA ASP A 49 -16.62 -3.21 -10.00
C ASP A 49 -17.98 -2.48 -10.10
N VAL A 50 -18.15 -1.42 -9.31
CA VAL A 50 -19.39 -0.64 -9.24
C VAL A 50 -19.79 0.05 -10.56
N VAL A 51 -18.82 0.38 -11.42
CA VAL A 51 -19.03 1.03 -12.73
C VAL A 51 -18.79 0.09 -13.92
N GLY A 52 -18.40 -1.16 -13.67
CA GLY A 52 -18.20 -2.18 -14.70
C GLY A 52 -16.76 -2.38 -15.16
N TRP A 53 -15.74 -1.87 -14.44
CA TRP A 53 -14.36 -2.29 -14.67
C TRP A 53 -14.18 -3.76 -14.30
N ALA A 54 -13.36 -4.45 -15.08
CA ALA A 54 -12.94 -5.81 -14.82
C ALA A 54 -11.41 -5.91 -14.87
N ARG A 55 -10.85 -6.79 -14.03
CA ARG A 55 -9.44 -7.17 -14.08
C ARG A 55 -9.31 -8.60 -14.56
N MET A 56 -8.30 -8.88 -15.38
CA MET A 56 -7.99 -10.23 -15.83
C MET A 56 -6.48 -10.47 -15.86
N ASP A 57 -6.09 -11.69 -15.49
CA ASP A 57 -4.73 -12.20 -15.63
C ASP A 57 -4.50 -12.66 -17.07
N LEU A 58 -3.56 -12.03 -17.77
CA LEU A 58 -3.24 -12.35 -19.17
C LEU A 58 -2.38 -13.61 -19.32
N SER A 59 -1.86 -14.16 -18.22
CA SER A 59 -1.19 -15.46 -18.20
C SER A 59 -2.16 -16.63 -18.10
N ALA A 60 -3.44 -16.37 -17.83
CA ALA A 60 -4.47 -17.41 -17.73
C ALA A 60 -4.70 -18.11 -19.09
N PRO A 61 -4.89 -19.44 -19.13
CA PRO A 61 -5.07 -20.18 -20.38
C PRO A 61 -6.25 -19.72 -21.26
N ASN A 62 -7.26 -19.07 -20.66
CA ASN A 62 -8.46 -18.58 -21.34
C ASN A 62 -8.40 -17.09 -21.70
N ALA A 63 -7.27 -16.41 -21.50
CA ALA A 63 -7.15 -14.97 -21.75
C ALA A 63 -7.50 -14.59 -23.21
N ASP A 64 -7.03 -15.37 -24.18
CA ASP A 64 -7.30 -15.13 -25.60
C ASP A 64 -8.78 -15.30 -25.97
N ASP A 65 -9.46 -16.27 -25.35
CA ASP A 65 -10.88 -16.50 -25.57
C ASP A 65 -11.72 -15.38 -24.95
N ILE A 66 -11.32 -14.86 -23.79
CA ILE A 66 -11.91 -13.67 -23.19
C ILE A 66 -11.75 -12.47 -24.13
N LEU A 67 -10.55 -12.23 -24.66
CA LEU A 67 -10.29 -11.13 -25.60
C LEU A 67 -11.13 -11.23 -26.87
N LYS A 68 -11.34 -12.44 -27.42
CA LYS A 68 -12.24 -12.67 -28.57
C LYS A 68 -13.69 -12.35 -28.23
N LYS A 69 -14.17 -12.76 -27.05
CA LYS A 69 -15.54 -12.46 -26.59
C LYS A 69 -15.76 -10.97 -26.38
N ILE A 70 -14.78 -10.24 -25.82
CA ILE A 70 -14.81 -8.78 -25.70
C ILE A 70 -14.96 -8.13 -27.08
N GLU A 71 -14.12 -8.55 -28.04
CA GLU A 71 -14.15 -8.03 -29.40
C GLU A 71 -15.50 -8.28 -30.10
N ALA A 72 -16.04 -9.49 -29.98
CA ALA A 72 -17.35 -9.86 -30.53
C ALA A 72 -18.48 -9.02 -29.90
N PHE A 73 -18.49 -8.91 -28.57
CA PHE A 73 -19.50 -8.13 -27.86
C PHE A 73 -19.49 -6.66 -28.29
N CYS A 74 -18.31 -6.04 -28.41
CA CYS A 74 -18.17 -4.67 -28.90
C CYS A 74 -18.77 -4.48 -30.30
N LYS A 75 -18.52 -5.42 -31.22
CA LYS A 75 -19.03 -5.38 -32.60
C LYS A 75 -20.55 -5.55 -32.67
N GLU A 76 -21.11 -6.44 -31.85
CA GLU A 76 -22.54 -6.79 -31.87
C GLU A 76 -23.42 -5.79 -31.13
N ASN A 77 -22.91 -5.17 -30.06
CA ASN A 77 -23.71 -4.38 -29.12
C ASN A 77 -23.41 -2.88 -29.16
N HIS A 78 -22.69 -2.40 -30.18
CA HIS A 78 -22.33 -0.99 -30.32
C HIS A 78 -21.54 -0.41 -29.12
N PHE A 79 -20.63 -1.22 -28.54
CA PHE A 79 -19.69 -0.80 -27.51
C PHE A 79 -18.26 -0.69 -28.05
N ARG A 80 -17.41 -0.04 -27.28
CA ARG A 80 -15.96 0.02 -27.49
C ARG A 80 -15.26 -0.26 -26.16
N ALA A 81 -14.16 -1.01 -26.18
CA ALA A 81 -13.43 -1.36 -24.96
C ALA A 81 -12.20 -0.48 -24.75
N ARG A 82 -12.02 0.06 -23.55
CA ARG A 82 -10.77 0.70 -23.11
C ARG A 82 -10.10 -0.09 -22.01
N ALA A 83 -8.77 -0.04 -21.94
CA ALA A 83 -8.01 -0.83 -21.00
C ALA A 83 -6.69 -0.18 -20.55
N TRP A 84 -6.19 -0.69 -19.43
CA TRP A 84 -4.86 -0.52 -18.91
C TRP A 84 -4.22 -1.91 -18.82
N TYR A 85 -3.14 -2.09 -19.58
CA TYR A 85 -2.28 -3.25 -19.49
C TYR A 85 -1.10 -2.92 -18.60
N THR A 86 -0.87 -3.74 -17.60
CA THR A 86 0.26 -3.60 -16.68
C THR A 86 1.05 -4.90 -16.66
N MET A 87 2.36 -4.78 -16.90
CA MET A 87 3.31 -5.85 -16.64
C MET A 87 4.11 -5.48 -15.40
N GLU A 88 3.98 -6.28 -14.34
CA GLU A 88 4.70 -6.07 -13.08
C GLU A 88 5.73 -7.17 -12.89
N ILE A 89 6.91 -6.80 -12.39
CA ILE A 89 7.95 -7.75 -12.01
C ILE A 89 7.53 -8.35 -10.67
N LEU A 90 7.50 -9.68 -10.58
CA LEU A 90 7.22 -10.34 -9.32
C LEU A 90 8.41 -10.20 -8.35
N PRO A 91 8.18 -9.95 -7.05
CA PRO A 91 9.24 -9.78 -6.07
C PRO A 91 10.12 -11.02 -5.85
N ASP A 92 9.71 -12.21 -6.32
CA ASP A 92 10.41 -13.48 -6.14
C ASP A 92 11.61 -13.68 -7.10
N GLY A 93 11.87 -12.70 -7.98
CA GLY A 93 13.00 -12.68 -8.89
C GLY A 93 14.33 -12.31 -8.22
N GLU A 94 15.43 -12.79 -8.77
CA GLU A 94 16.78 -12.36 -8.38
C GLU A 94 17.30 -11.32 -9.37
N SER A 95 17.92 -10.24 -8.86
CA SER A 95 18.59 -9.23 -9.67
C SER A 95 19.87 -8.76 -8.98
N GLU A 96 20.75 -8.14 -9.75
CA GLU A 96 21.93 -7.44 -9.24
C GLU A 96 21.53 -6.14 -8.52
N TRP A 97 20.43 -5.52 -8.96
CA TRP A 97 19.90 -4.29 -8.41
C TRP A 97 18.41 -4.42 -8.11
N TYR A 98 17.95 -3.75 -7.05
CA TYR A 98 16.55 -3.75 -6.64
C TYR A 98 16.06 -2.33 -6.45
N TRP A 99 14.85 -2.05 -6.93
CA TRP A 99 14.11 -0.87 -6.55
C TRP A 99 13.59 -1.05 -5.13
N ILE A 100 13.76 -0.02 -4.30
CA ILE A 100 13.09 0.02 -2.99
C ILE A 100 11.62 0.38 -3.23
N ASN A 101 10.73 -0.55 -2.91
CA ASN A 101 9.29 -0.44 -3.14
C ASN A 101 8.70 0.70 -2.33
N LYS A 102 8.12 1.68 -3.02
CA LYS A 102 7.40 2.79 -2.41
C LYS A 102 5.94 2.43 -2.32
N ASN A 103 5.53 1.75 -1.26
CA ASN A 103 4.10 1.56 -1.05
C ASN A 103 3.42 2.94 -0.92
N HIS A 104 2.53 3.21 -1.87
CA HIS A 104 1.75 4.43 -2.02
C HIS A 104 0.85 4.65 -0.80
N GLY A 105 0.72 5.92 -0.41
CA GLY A 105 -0.12 6.35 0.72
C GLY A 105 0.32 7.70 1.29
N ALA A 106 0.55 8.69 0.41
CA ALA A 106 0.67 10.08 0.81
C ALA A 106 -0.72 10.73 0.84
N ASP A 107 -1.68 10.10 1.51
CA ASP A 107 -2.99 10.70 1.71
C ASP A 107 -2.93 11.66 2.90
N GLY A 108 -2.60 12.91 2.60
CA GLY A 108 -3.20 14.06 3.28
C GLY A 108 -2.87 14.30 4.77
N PHE A 109 -1.73 13.84 5.30
CA PHE A 109 -1.35 14.17 6.68
C PHE A 109 -0.40 15.36 6.76
N PHE A 110 -0.63 16.22 7.78
CA PHE A 110 0.02 17.49 8.18
C PHE A 110 1.55 17.62 7.95
N GLN A 111 2.02 17.52 6.71
CA GLN A 111 3.38 17.81 6.30
C GLN A 111 3.51 19.32 6.16
N ASN A 112 4.49 19.90 6.86
CA ASN A 112 4.89 21.27 6.59
C ASN A 112 6.15 21.20 5.74
N ASN A 113 6.13 21.83 4.58
CA ASN A 113 7.30 21.88 3.71
C ASN A 113 8.28 22.91 4.26
N VAL A 114 9.47 22.45 4.60
CA VAL A 114 10.66 23.27 4.86
C VAL A 114 11.42 23.35 3.56
N ASN A 115 11.71 24.58 3.15
CA ASN A 115 12.42 24.83 1.91
C ASN A 115 13.84 25.23 2.26
N GLU A 116 14.79 24.49 1.72
CA GLU A 116 16.21 24.81 1.79
C GLU A 116 16.74 25.07 0.39
N SER A 117 17.92 25.66 0.30
CA SER A 117 18.65 25.76 -0.96
C SER A 117 19.79 24.75 -0.98
N ASP A 118 20.06 24.16 -2.13
CA ASP A 118 21.27 23.40 -2.38
C ASP A 118 22.49 24.31 -2.58
N GLU A 119 23.64 23.73 -2.89
CA GLU A 119 24.90 24.45 -3.14
C GLU A 119 24.84 25.43 -4.32
N LYS A 120 23.87 25.26 -5.23
CA LYS A 120 23.66 26.10 -6.42
C LYS A 120 22.52 27.10 -6.22
N GLY A 121 21.89 27.11 -5.04
CA GLY A 121 20.76 27.97 -4.74
C GLY A 121 19.40 27.39 -5.16
N GLU A 122 19.34 26.18 -5.70
CA GLU A 122 18.10 25.52 -6.10
C GLU A 122 17.32 25.03 -4.87
N LYS A 123 16.00 25.13 -4.94
CA LYS A 123 15.11 24.84 -3.81
C LYS A 123 14.98 23.33 -3.57
N VAL A 124 15.44 22.86 -2.42
CA VAL A 124 15.19 21.53 -1.85
C VAL A 124 13.94 21.59 -0.97
N VAL A 125 12.93 20.77 -1.27
CA VAL A 125 11.73 20.66 -0.43
C VAL A 125 11.88 19.45 0.49
N LEU A 126 11.94 19.73 1.79
CA LEU A 126 11.91 18.76 2.88
C LEU A 126 10.56 18.87 3.59
N SER A 127 10.08 17.81 4.23
CA SER A 127 8.89 17.88 5.08
C SER A 127 9.20 17.64 6.54
N GLU A 128 8.55 18.43 7.41
CA GLU A 128 8.42 18.10 8.82
C GLU A 128 7.23 17.15 9.01
N ILE A 129 7.45 16.11 9.81
CA ILE A 129 6.47 15.05 10.05
C ILE A 129 5.99 15.06 11.50
N CYS A 130 4.85 14.43 11.72
CA CYS A 130 4.29 14.22 13.05
C CYS A 130 4.44 12.73 13.37
N ALA A 131 5.63 12.31 13.80
CA ALA A 131 6.06 10.91 13.65
C ALA A 131 5.20 9.91 14.45
N TYR A 132 4.61 10.32 15.57
CA TYR A 132 3.71 9.46 16.36
C TYR A 132 2.44 9.04 15.60
N LYS A 133 2.08 9.74 14.52
CA LYS A 133 0.90 9.39 13.69
C LYS A 133 1.19 8.24 12.72
N TYR A 134 2.43 7.80 12.64
CA TYR A 134 2.85 6.78 11.71
C TYR A 134 2.68 5.37 12.29
N GLY A 135 2.17 5.20 13.53
CA GLY A 135 1.95 3.91 14.18
C GLY A 135 3.24 3.09 14.35
N ASP A 136 3.11 1.83 14.79
CA ASP A 136 4.17 0.83 14.64
C ASP A 136 4.24 0.40 13.18
N LEU A 137 4.68 1.32 12.32
CA LEU A 137 5.27 0.88 11.07
C LEU A 137 6.43 -0.02 11.45
N SER A 138 6.24 -1.33 11.23
CA SER A 138 7.30 -2.32 11.23
C SER A 138 8.55 -1.76 10.53
N PRO A 139 9.76 -2.31 10.74
CA PRO A 139 11.00 -1.88 10.06
C PRO A 139 10.85 -1.55 8.55
N LYS A 140 9.84 -2.14 7.90
CA LYS A 140 9.31 -2.02 6.54
C LYS A 140 8.62 -0.67 6.17
N GLY A 141 8.92 0.43 6.85
CA GLY A 141 8.16 1.69 6.72
C GLY A 141 8.76 2.75 5.80
N SER A 142 8.62 2.63 4.46
CA SER A 142 8.81 3.76 3.54
C SER A 142 7.45 4.39 3.20
N ARG A 143 7.04 5.43 3.95
CA ARG A 143 5.84 6.21 3.60
C ARG A 143 6.24 7.51 2.91
N GLY A 144 5.62 7.76 1.75
CA GLY A 144 5.43 9.07 1.13
C GLY A 144 6.62 10.03 1.24
N MET A 145 7.47 10.00 0.21
CA MET A 145 8.84 10.56 0.12
C MET A 145 9.93 9.58 0.54
N ASP A 146 11.14 9.79 0.01
CA ASP A 146 12.35 8.97 0.18
C ASP A 146 12.85 8.98 1.64
N MET A 147 12.04 8.51 2.58
CA MET A 147 12.34 8.44 3.99
C MET A 147 12.53 7.00 4.44
N VAL A 148 13.47 6.81 5.35
CA VAL A 148 13.77 5.53 6.02
C VAL A 148 13.71 5.71 7.53
N THR A 149 13.59 4.61 8.26
CA THR A 149 13.58 4.60 9.72
C THR A 149 14.98 4.86 10.30
N ASP A 150 15.06 5.29 11.57
CA ASP A 150 16.33 5.39 12.29
C ASP A 150 17.06 4.03 12.37
N HIS A 151 16.31 2.93 12.42
CA HIS A 151 16.87 1.57 12.37
C HIS A 151 17.62 1.32 11.07
N PHE A 152 17.01 1.62 9.92
CA PHE A 152 17.67 1.52 8.61
C PHE A 152 18.95 2.35 8.56
N ARG A 153 18.89 3.62 9.03
CA ARG A 153 20.07 4.51 9.07
C ARG A 153 21.20 3.89 9.91
N LYS A 154 20.89 3.41 11.11
CA LYS A 154 21.87 2.78 12.01
C LYS A 154 22.51 1.57 11.38
N VAL A 155 21.71 0.67 10.79
CA VAL A 155 22.20 -0.50 10.07
C VAL A 155 23.18 -0.11 8.96
N CYS A 156 22.87 0.92 8.17
CA CYS A 156 23.80 1.41 7.14
C CYS A 156 25.12 1.91 7.74
N LEU A 157 25.07 2.73 8.78
CA LEU A 157 26.26 3.30 9.41
C LEU A 157 27.13 2.24 10.10
N GLU A 158 26.50 1.31 10.84
CA GLU A 158 27.17 0.26 11.60
C GLU A 158 27.81 -0.80 10.70
N ASN A 159 27.21 -1.09 9.54
CA ASN A 159 27.76 -2.01 8.55
C ASN A 159 28.67 -1.33 7.51
N GLY A 160 28.97 -0.03 7.67
CA GLY A 160 29.83 0.71 6.74
C GLY A 160 29.28 0.81 5.32
N LEU A 161 27.95 0.79 5.14
CA LEU A 161 27.30 0.95 3.84
C LEU A 161 27.43 2.41 3.40
N SER A 162 28.27 2.67 2.39
CA SER A 162 28.54 4.01 1.85
C SER A 162 27.60 4.37 0.68
N GLY A 163 27.64 5.63 0.24
CA GLY A 163 26.87 6.11 -0.92
C GLY A 163 25.49 6.68 -0.59
N LEU A 164 25.21 6.96 0.70
CA LEU A 164 23.98 7.59 1.16
C LEU A 164 24.29 8.75 2.11
N THR A 165 23.65 9.88 1.86
CA THR A 165 23.52 10.95 2.85
C THR A 165 22.15 10.87 3.51
N PHE A 166 22.13 10.98 4.84
CA PHE A 166 20.90 11.00 5.64
C PHE A 166 20.64 12.40 6.18
N CYS A 167 19.41 12.88 6.03
CA CYS A 167 18.95 14.11 6.66
C CYS A 167 17.72 13.83 7.51
N TRP A 168 17.75 14.18 8.80
CA TRP A 168 16.62 13.92 9.69
C TRP A 168 15.32 14.58 9.18
N ALA A 169 14.25 13.79 9.08
CA ALA A 169 12.92 14.29 8.80
C ALA A 169 12.34 14.80 10.11
N ARG A 170 12.47 16.11 10.32
CA ARG A 170 12.15 16.77 11.59
C ARG A 170 10.78 16.39 12.13
N ASP A 171 10.76 15.83 13.32
CA ASP A 171 9.54 15.46 14.03
C ASP A 171 9.04 16.64 14.87
N LYS A 172 7.89 17.21 14.48
CA LYS A 172 7.18 18.26 15.23
C LYS A 172 6.16 17.69 16.23
N GLY A 173 6.11 16.38 16.39
CA GLY A 173 5.24 15.69 17.33
C GLY A 173 5.69 15.89 18.77
N LYS A 174 4.71 16.16 19.66
CA LYS A 174 4.97 16.24 21.11
C LYS A 174 5.17 14.89 21.78
N TYR A 175 4.75 13.79 21.14
CA TYR A 175 4.78 12.45 21.69
C TYR A 175 6.01 11.67 21.23
N ALA A 176 6.42 10.67 22.01
CA ALA A 176 7.42 9.69 21.62
C ALA A 176 6.95 8.91 20.37
N ALA A 177 7.88 8.65 19.45
CA ALA A 177 7.62 8.04 18.16
C ALA A 177 8.90 7.53 17.48
N PRO A 178 8.80 6.54 16.57
CA PRO A 178 9.86 6.22 15.62
C PRO A 178 10.34 7.47 14.88
N GLN A 179 11.64 7.53 14.58
CA GLN A 179 12.24 8.67 13.87
C GLN A 179 12.58 8.29 12.43
N PHE A 180 12.51 9.27 11.54
CA PHE A 180 12.66 9.07 10.09
C PHE A 180 13.71 10.00 9.51
N PHE A 181 14.32 9.58 8.41
CA PHE A 181 15.41 10.29 7.73
C PHE A 181 15.17 10.28 6.23
N TYR A 182 15.29 11.43 5.57
CA TYR A 182 15.45 11.50 4.13
C TYR A 182 16.76 10.86 3.70
N ILE A 183 16.71 10.08 2.62
CA ILE A 183 17.88 9.48 2.01
C ILE A 183 18.20 10.14 0.67
N TYR A 184 19.49 10.40 0.46
CA TYR A 184 20.06 10.98 -0.76
C TYR A 184 21.21 10.11 -1.24
N PRO A 185 20.99 9.26 -2.26
CA PRO A 185 22.08 8.56 -2.92
C PRO A 185 23.16 9.51 -3.43
N GLU A 186 24.41 9.12 -3.26
CA GLU A 186 25.57 9.87 -3.75
C GLU A 186 25.77 9.66 -5.25
N GLN A 187 25.43 8.45 -5.72
CA GLN A 187 25.45 8.06 -7.12
C GLN A 187 24.05 8.10 -7.72
N LYS A 188 24.00 8.31 -9.03
CA LYS A 188 22.79 8.24 -9.84
C LYS A 188 23.02 7.34 -11.03
N ILE A 189 21.96 6.74 -11.54
CA ILE A 189 21.98 6.13 -12.87
C ILE A 189 21.80 7.25 -13.87
N GLU A 190 22.78 7.55 -14.72
CA GLU A 190 22.68 8.68 -15.66
C GLU A 190 21.51 8.52 -16.63
N ARG A 191 21.31 7.29 -17.13
CA ARG A 191 20.24 7.01 -18.10
C ARG A 191 19.53 5.70 -17.80
N PHE A 192 18.22 5.71 -17.96
CA PHE A 192 17.37 4.53 -17.80
C PHE A 192 16.34 4.45 -18.91
N ALA A 193 15.92 3.24 -19.24
CA ALA A 193 14.94 3.00 -20.27
C ALA A 193 13.57 2.81 -19.63
N ALA A 194 12.68 3.78 -19.81
CA ALA A 194 11.30 3.71 -19.34
C ALA A 194 10.34 3.67 -20.52
N GLN A 195 9.10 3.26 -20.28
CA GLN A 195 8.11 3.27 -21.35
C GLN A 195 7.72 4.71 -21.70
N LYS A 196 7.86 5.06 -22.98
CA LYS A 196 7.24 6.27 -23.53
C LYS A 196 5.78 5.96 -23.87
N ASP A 197 4.85 6.67 -23.25
CA ASP A 197 3.46 6.90 -23.68
C ASP A 197 2.97 6.07 -24.88
N ILE A 198 2.80 4.76 -24.69
CA ILE A 198 1.86 3.98 -25.52
C ILE A 198 0.52 4.08 -24.80
N SER A 199 0.10 5.33 -24.64
CA SER A 199 -1.12 5.75 -23.98
C SER A 199 -1.83 6.61 -25.00
N TYR A 200 -2.80 6.03 -25.70
CA TYR A 200 -3.63 6.79 -26.62
C TYR A 200 -5.02 6.97 -26.01
N TYR A 201 -5.39 8.22 -25.75
CA TYR A 201 -6.74 8.62 -25.38
C TYR A 201 -7.43 9.18 -26.62
N PHE A 202 -8.55 8.59 -27.05
CA PHE A 202 -9.23 9.04 -28.26
C PHE A 202 -10.41 9.96 -27.97
N LEU A 203 -10.30 11.19 -28.47
CA LEU A 203 -11.43 11.99 -28.97
C LEU A 203 -11.52 11.83 -30.50
N GLN A 204 -12.72 11.96 -31.06
CA GLN A 204 -13.12 11.30 -32.33
C GLN A 204 -12.36 11.66 -33.62
N SER A 205 -11.60 12.76 -33.68
CA SER A 205 -11.05 13.26 -34.96
C SER A 205 -9.58 12.89 -35.26
N GLU A 206 -8.76 12.49 -34.27
CA GLU A 206 -7.32 12.15 -34.47
C GLU A 206 -7.04 10.63 -34.48
N GLN A 207 -8.08 9.81 -34.72
CA GLN A 207 -8.16 8.40 -34.32
C GLN A 207 -7.29 7.40 -35.11
N LYS A 208 -7.10 7.58 -36.42
CA LYS A 208 -6.46 6.54 -37.25
C LYS A 208 -4.93 6.58 -37.21
N GLU A 209 -4.34 7.78 -37.25
CA GLU A 209 -2.88 7.94 -37.27
C GLU A 209 -2.25 7.54 -35.93
N LYS A 210 -2.82 7.97 -34.79
CA LYS A 210 -2.29 7.61 -33.47
C LYS A 210 -2.40 6.11 -33.17
N ARG A 211 -3.50 5.46 -33.58
CA ARG A 211 -3.64 3.99 -33.48
C ARG A 211 -2.63 3.27 -34.36
N LYS A 212 -2.43 3.75 -35.59
CA LYS A 212 -1.43 3.21 -36.52
C LYS A 212 -0.03 3.33 -35.91
N LEU A 213 0.33 4.48 -35.35
CA LEU A 213 1.61 4.68 -34.66
C LEU A 213 1.78 3.74 -33.46
N ALA A 214 0.74 3.55 -32.64
CA ALA A 214 0.80 2.62 -31.52
C ALA A 214 0.94 1.15 -31.97
N TYR A 215 0.21 0.75 -33.02
CA TYR A 215 0.35 -0.57 -33.63
C TYR A 215 1.74 -0.77 -34.24
N GLU A 216 2.24 0.19 -35.02
CA GLU A 216 3.61 0.17 -35.55
C GLU A 216 4.67 0.14 -34.44
N ALA A 217 4.40 0.77 -33.30
CA ALA A 217 5.30 0.75 -32.16
C ALA A 217 5.42 -0.64 -31.51
N VAL A 218 4.41 -1.52 -31.62
CA VAL A 218 4.41 -2.88 -31.04
C VAL A 218 4.52 -4.01 -32.07
N LYS A 219 4.28 -3.71 -33.35
CA LYS A 219 4.25 -4.70 -34.44
C LYS A 219 5.58 -5.43 -34.58
N GLY A 220 5.53 -6.76 -34.59
CA GLY A 220 6.68 -7.66 -34.65
C GLY A 220 7.52 -7.68 -33.37
N LYS A 221 7.10 -6.97 -32.32
CA LYS A 221 7.81 -6.88 -31.03
C LYS A 221 7.10 -7.63 -29.92
N SER A 222 5.77 -7.73 -29.96
CA SER A 222 4.97 -8.56 -29.05
C SER A 222 3.61 -8.90 -29.64
N GLU A 223 3.37 -10.18 -29.92
CA GLU A 223 2.07 -10.67 -30.43
C GLU A 223 0.92 -10.35 -29.49
N ARG A 224 1.17 -10.39 -28.17
CA ARG A 224 0.18 -10.07 -27.14
C ARG A 224 -0.20 -8.59 -27.17
N LEU A 225 0.79 -7.69 -27.21
CA LEU A 225 0.50 -6.26 -27.31
C LEU A 225 -0.20 -5.91 -28.63
N GLU A 226 0.19 -6.55 -29.74
CA GLU A 226 -0.52 -6.41 -31.01
C GLU A 226 -2.00 -6.81 -30.89
N ARG A 227 -2.29 -7.93 -30.21
CA ARG A 227 -3.66 -8.36 -29.96
C ARG A 227 -4.42 -7.34 -29.11
N LEU A 228 -3.83 -6.83 -28.04
CA LEU A 228 -4.47 -5.81 -27.19
C LEU A 228 -4.77 -4.52 -27.98
N VAL A 229 -3.82 -4.00 -28.76
CA VAL A 229 -4.02 -2.81 -29.61
C VAL A 229 -5.10 -3.03 -30.69
N SER A 230 -5.32 -4.29 -31.11
CA SER A 230 -6.38 -4.64 -32.06
C SER A 230 -7.79 -4.64 -31.43
N VAL A 231 -7.90 -5.07 -30.17
CA VAL A 231 -9.19 -5.20 -29.45
C VAL A 231 -9.61 -3.88 -28.81
N PHE A 232 -8.69 -3.19 -28.14
CA PHE A 232 -9.01 -2.03 -27.33
C PHE A 232 -8.93 -0.74 -28.15
N TYR A 233 -10.05 -0.02 -28.18
CA TYR A 233 -10.06 1.29 -28.80
C TYR A 233 -9.24 2.27 -27.99
N SER A 234 -9.03 2.12 -26.68
CA SER A 234 -8.13 2.98 -25.89
C SER A 234 -7.29 2.08 -25.00
N LEU A 235 -5.97 2.16 -25.10
CA LEU A 235 -5.06 1.29 -24.35
C LEU A 235 -3.95 2.14 -23.74
N MET A 236 -3.80 2.01 -22.43
CA MET A 236 -2.58 2.39 -21.71
C MET A 236 -1.76 1.14 -21.49
N ILE A 237 -0.49 1.18 -21.86
CA ILE A 237 0.48 0.14 -21.53
C ILE A 237 1.35 0.69 -20.40
N HIS A 238 1.64 -0.15 -19.41
CA HIS A 238 2.62 0.07 -18.35
C HIS A 238 3.59 -1.11 -18.34
N LEU A 239 4.82 -0.86 -18.77
CA LEU A 239 5.93 -1.80 -18.69
C LEU A 239 6.87 -1.40 -17.54
N PRO A 240 7.58 -2.36 -16.92
CA PRO A 240 8.61 -2.05 -15.95
C PRO A 240 9.74 -1.23 -16.58
N ASP A 241 10.36 -0.38 -15.77
CA ASP A 241 11.55 0.36 -16.16
C ASP A 241 12.77 -0.55 -16.23
N HIS A 242 13.67 -0.22 -17.16
CA HIS A 242 14.88 -0.95 -17.47
C HIS A 242 16.10 -0.11 -17.10
N LEU A 243 17.06 -0.74 -16.44
CA LEU A 243 18.39 -0.22 -16.22
C LEU A 243 19.32 -0.73 -17.34
N LEU A 244 20.21 0.14 -17.80
CA LEU A 244 21.24 -0.25 -18.73
C LEU A 244 22.48 -0.72 -17.97
N ARG A 245 23.08 -1.83 -18.41
CA ARG A 245 24.22 -2.43 -17.70
C ARG A 245 25.43 -1.50 -17.63
N ASP A 246 25.69 -0.75 -18.70
CA ASP A 246 26.79 0.23 -18.79
C ASP A 246 26.57 1.49 -17.96
N GLU A 247 25.36 1.70 -17.44
CA GLU A 247 24.98 2.84 -16.59
C GLU A 247 24.88 2.47 -15.10
N LEU A 248 25.08 1.19 -14.74
CA LEU A 248 25.03 0.75 -13.35
C LEU A 248 26.26 1.24 -12.59
N PRO A 249 26.08 1.89 -11.43
CA PRO A 249 27.21 2.39 -10.67
C PRO A 249 27.84 1.27 -9.82
N GLU A 250 29.04 1.50 -9.29
CA GLU A 250 29.75 0.51 -8.46
C GLU A 250 29.32 0.51 -6.98
N GLY A 251 28.56 1.53 -6.53
CA GLY A 251 28.18 1.68 -5.12
C GLY A 251 26.98 0.84 -4.70
N GLY A 252 26.66 0.90 -3.40
CA GLY A 252 25.55 0.14 -2.81
C GLY A 252 24.16 0.74 -3.06
N PHE A 253 24.09 2.01 -3.44
CA PHE A 253 22.85 2.76 -3.62
C PHE A 253 22.95 3.73 -4.80
N ALA A 254 21.83 3.93 -5.49
CA ALA A 254 21.71 4.90 -6.56
C ALA A 254 20.32 5.53 -6.60
N ASP A 255 20.19 6.71 -7.19
CA ASP A 255 18.89 7.27 -7.57
C ASP A 255 18.66 7.27 -9.09
N CYS A 256 17.37 7.30 -9.43
CA CYS A 256 16.85 7.40 -10.78
C CYS A 256 15.62 8.33 -10.71
N LEU A 257 15.72 9.52 -11.30
CA LEU A 257 14.76 10.62 -11.11
C LEU A 257 14.24 11.15 -12.45
N GLU A 258 12.91 11.13 -12.62
CA GLU A 258 12.21 11.77 -13.75
C GLU A 258 11.35 12.99 -13.32
N ASP A 259 11.56 14.13 -13.97
CA ASP A 259 10.97 15.43 -13.61
C ASP A 259 9.45 15.53 -13.82
N LYS A 260 8.92 14.97 -14.90
CA LYS A 260 7.54 15.29 -15.36
C LYS A 260 6.45 14.48 -14.68
N ARG A 261 6.81 13.37 -14.02
CA ARG A 261 5.86 12.46 -13.37
C ARG A 261 6.14 12.25 -11.89
N GLY A 262 7.21 12.85 -11.35
CA GLY A 262 7.56 12.75 -9.94
C GLY A 262 8.04 11.36 -9.50
N PHE A 263 8.40 10.50 -10.45
CA PHE A 263 8.99 9.20 -10.17
C PHE A 263 10.41 9.42 -9.65
N LYS A 264 10.56 9.31 -8.33
CA LYS A 264 11.86 9.15 -7.69
C LYS A 264 12.00 7.66 -7.43
N HIS A 265 13.06 7.03 -7.89
CA HIS A 265 13.36 5.67 -7.53
C HIS A 265 14.71 5.61 -6.83
N ILE A 266 14.74 4.84 -5.75
CA ILE A 266 15.99 4.52 -5.05
C ILE A 266 16.27 3.06 -5.30
N LEU A 267 17.50 2.82 -5.70
CA LEU A 267 18.03 1.53 -6.04
C LEU A 267 19.02 1.10 -4.97
N VAL A 268 19.03 -0.20 -4.71
CA VAL A 268 19.97 -0.85 -3.80
C VAL A 268 20.61 -2.04 -4.49
N HIS A 269 21.93 -2.13 -4.41
CA HIS A 269 22.68 -3.26 -4.94
C HIS A 269 22.39 -4.51 -4.10
N ARG A 270 22.40 -5.69 -4.73
CA ARG A 270 22.05 -6.97 -4.09
C ARG A 270 22.82 -7.23 -2.79
N ASP A 271 24.11 -6.94 -2.76
CA ASP A 271 24.92 -7.25 -1.58
C ASP A 271 24.61 -6.32 -0.40
N THR A 272 24.30 -5.05 -0.69
CA THR A 272 23.76 -4.09 0.29
C THR A 272 22.37 -4.53 0.77
N ALA A 273 21.50 -4.95 -0.15
CA ALA A 273 20.16 -5.44 0.18
C ALA A 273 20.20 -6.68 1.10
N LYS A 274 21.14 -7.61 0.90
CA LYS A 274 21.32 -8.77 1.78
C LYS A 274 21.62 -8.38 3.21
N ILE A 275 22.47 -7.38 3.42
CA ILE A 275 22.79 -6.86 4.77
C ILE A 275 21.54 -6.24 5.39
N LEU A 276 20.84 -5.38 4.65
CA LEU A 276 19.61 -4.74 5.13
C LEU A 276 18.50 -5.75 5.47
N LEU A 277 18.37 -6.82 4.68
CA LEU A 277 17.42 -7.91 4.95
C LEU A 277 17.82 -8.70 6.20
N HIS A 278 19.12 -9.03 6.35
CA HIS A 278 19.64 -9.76 7.50
C HIS A 278 19.40 -9.01 8.82
N GLU A 279 19.68 -7.72 8.82
CA GLU A 279 19.49 -6.81 9.95
C GLU A 279 18.03 -6.36 10.14
N LYS A 280 17.11 -6.90 9.32
CA LYS A 280 15.68 -6.56 9.32
C LYS A 280 15.44 -5.05 9.19
N ALA A 281 16.33 -4.33 8.49
CA ALA A 281 16.13 -2.93 8.12
C ALA A 281 15.09 -2.78 7.00
N ILE A 282 14.95 -3.82 6.17
CA ILE A 282 13.92 -3.96 5.13
C ILE A 282 13.42 -5.40 5.12
N SER A 283 12.41 -5.68 4.30
CA SER A 283 11.93 -7.03 4.01
C SER A 283 11.85 -7.29 2.51
N GLU A 284 11.69 -8.56 2.11
CA GLU A 284 11.68 -8.94 0.69
C GLU A 284 10.57 -8.22 -0.11
N LYS A 285 9.42 -7.94 0.50
CA LYS A 285 8.32 -7.19 -0.14
C LYS A 285 8.69 -5.72 -0.45
N ASP A 286 9.73 -5.21 0.21
CA ASP A 286 10.22 -3.85 0.05
C ASP A 286 11.23 -3.76 -1.11
N LEU A 287 11.54 -4.88 -1.78
CA LEU A 287 12.44 -4.97 -2.91
C LEU A 287 11.68 -5.41 -4.17
N ILE A 288 11.77 -4.63 -5.22
CA ILE A 288 11.31 -5.00 -6.56
C ILE A 288 12.57 -5.22 -7.41
N PRO A 289 12.80 -6.43 -7.97
CA PRO A 289 13.96 -6.69 -8.80
C PRO A 289 14.02 -5.71 -9.99
N ALA A 290 15.18 -5.08 -10.22
CA ALA A 290 15.36 -4.20 -11.38
C ALA A 290 15.72 -5.02 -12.62
N LEU A 291 15.14 -4.70 -13.78
CA LEU A 291 15.52 -5.33 -15.05
C LEU A 291 16.77 -4.66 -15.60
N ILE A 292 17.81 -5.45 -15.88
CA ILE A 292 19.09 -4.96 -16.39
C ILE A 292 19.28 -5.49 -17.81
N PHE A 293 19.54 -4.59 -18.75
CA PHE A 293 19.71 -4.92 -20.16
C PHE A 293 20.99 -4.33 -20.73
N GLU A 294 21.54 -5.00 -21.73
CA GLU A 294 22.66 -4.47 -22.55
C GLU A 294 22.16 -3.43 -23.55
N GLU A 295 20.92 -3.59 -24.06
CA GLU A 295 20.35 -2.73 -25.09
C GLU A 295 18.93 -2.30 -24.73
N VAL A 296 18.56 -1.08 -25.13
CA VAL A 296 17.22 -0.54 -24.92
C VAL A 296 16.22 -1.32 -25.77
N SER A 297 15.21 -1.90 -25.10
CA SER A 297 14.08 -2.53 -25.77
C SER A 297 13.41 -1.56 -26.76
N PRO A 298 12.99 -2.01 -27.95
CA PRO A 298 12.26 -1.17 -28.90
C PRO A 298 10.91 -0.64 -28.41
N LEU A 299 10.44 -1.07 -27.23
CA LEU A 299 9.23 -0.58 -26.55
C LEU A 299 9.52 0.52 -25.51
N HIS A 300 10.79 0.80 -25.24
CA HIS A 300 11.24 1.77 -24.25
C HIS A 300 11.93 2.97 -24.92
N ARG A 301 11.98 4.09 -24.20
CA ARG A 301 12.79 5.25 -24.56
C ARG A 301 13.84 5.46 -23.48
N LEU A 302 15.02 5.90 -23.90
CA LEU A 302 16.06 6.34 -22.98
C LEU A 302 15.72 7.72 -22.39
N PHE A 303 15.77 7.80 -21.07
CA PHE A 303 15.60 9.03 -20.29
C PHE A 303 16.90 9.35 -19.57
N GLU A 304 17.19 10.64 -19.44
CA GLU A 304 18.27 11.13 -18.60
C GLU A 304 17.75 11.40 -17.19
N THR A 305 18.45 10.87 -16.20
CA THR A 305 18.19 11.14 -14.80
C THR A 305 18.59 12.56 -14.45
N LYS A 306 17.64 13.30 -13.87
CA LYS A 306 17.92 14.61 -13.31
C LYS A 306 18.70 14.49 -12.01
N ASN A 307 19.56 15.48 -11.78
CA ASN A 307 20.20 15.62 -10.48
C ASN A 307 19.13 15.93 -9.44
N ARG A 308 19.15 15.18 -8.34
CA ARG A 308 18.31 15.46 -7.19
C ARG A 308 18.93 16.61 -6.38
N PRO A 309 18.19 17.71 -6.12
CA PRO A 309 18.67 18.76 -5.24
C PRO A 309 18.96 18.19 -3.84
N LYS A 310 20.17 18.42 -3.33
CA LYS A 310 20.62 17.93 -2.02
C LYS A 310 20.69 19.08 -1.01
N PRO A 311 20.29 18.86 0.25
CA PRO A 311 20.49 19.87 1.29
C PRO A 311 21.99 20.11 1.51
N THR A 312 22.35 21.33 1.88
CA THR A 312 23.75 21.67 2.21
C THR A 312 24.24 20.91 3.43
N GLU A 313 25.55 20.69 3.51
CA GLU A 313 26.17 20.02 4.66
C GLU A 313 25.90 20.74 5.98
N ALA A 314 25.89 22.08 5.98
CA ALA A 314 25.53 22.89 7.14
C ALA A 314 24.10 22.62 7.63
N TYR A 315 23.15 22.41 6.72
CA TYR A 315 21.78 22.06 7.08
C TYR A 315 21.71 20.64 7.66
N ILE A 316 22.41 19.67 7.05
CA ILE A 316 22.48 18.30 7.55
C ILE A 316 23.03 18.28 8.97
N GLN A 317 24.13 19.00 9.23
CA GLN A 317 24.73 19.12 10.57
C GLN A 317 23.77 19.77 11.58
N LYS A 318 23.04 20.83 11.17
CA LYS A 318 22.01 21.46 12.00
C LYS A 318 20.92 20.46 12.37
N MET A 319 20.39 19.71 11.40
CA MET A 319 19.35 18.71 11.63
C MET A 319 19.82 17.56 12.51
N GLN A 320 21.07 17.11 12.34
CA GLN A 320 21.67 16.11 13.21
C GLN A 320 21.76 16.60 14.67
N SER A 321 22.18 17.85 14.89
CA SER A 321 22.20 18.44 16.24
C SER A 321 20.80 18.59 16.85
N GLU A 322 19.79 18.98 16.05
CA GLU A 322 18.39 19.04 16.53
C GLU A 322 17.84 17.65 16.86
N TYR A 323 18.16 16.64 16.06
CA TYR A 323 17.81 15.25 16.31
C TYR A 323 18.40 14.74 17.62
N GLU A 324 19.69 14.97 17.87
CA GLU A 324 20.35 14.58 19.13
C GLU A 324 19.68 15.23 20.35
N LYS A 325 19.34 16.52 20.26
CA LYS A 325 18.60 17.24 21.32
C LYS A 325 17.20 16.66 21.53
N LEU A 326 16.52 16.27 20.45
CA LEU A 326 15.20 15.63 20.55
C LEU A 326 15.30 14.27 21.24
N MET A 327 16.27 13.44 20.84
CA MET A 327 16.46 12.09 21.40
C MET A 327 16.89 12.10 22.87
N ALA A 328 17.57 13.16 23.31
CA ALA A 328 17.92 13.35 24.73
C ALA A 328 16.70 13.76 25.60
N LYS A 329 15.58 14.16 25.00
CA LYS A 329 14.38 14.58 25.71
C LYS A 329 13.38 13.43 25.83
N GLU A 330 12.97 13.12 27.06
CA GLU A 330 11.84 12.21 27.29
C GLU A 330 10.53 12.86 26.77
N ARG A 331 9.84 12.16 25.86
CA ARG A 331 8.56 12.59 25.31
C ARG A 331 7.46 11.61 25.75
N PRO A 332 6.26 12.10 26.11
CA PRO A 332 5.16 11.23 26.52
C PRO A 332 4.74 10.30 25.38
N ILE A 333 4.34 9.07 25.69
CA ILE A 333 3.74 8.15 24.72
C ILE A 333 2.34 8.68 24.36
N ARG A 334 1.95 8.63 23.09
CA ARG A 334 0.59 9.00 22.69
C ARG A 334 -0.38 7.92 23.12
N MET A 335 -1.34 8.30 23.94
CA MET A 335 -2.53 7.49 24.22
C MET A 335 -3.72 8.08 23.46
N VAL A 336 -4.46 7.24 22.72
CA VAL A 336 -5.75 7.66 22.17
C VAL A 336 -6.73 7.91 23.29
N THR A 337 -7.36 9.08 23.27
CA THR A 337 -8.39 9.44 24.25
C THR A 337 -9.76 8.90 23.83
N GLU A 338 -10.64 8.60 24.80
CA GLU A 338 -12.02 8.19 24.52
C GLU A 338 -12.74 9.23 23.63
N LYS A 339 -12.49 10.53 23.85
CA LYS A 339 -13.05 11.60 23.01
C LYS A 339 -12.64 11.48 21.54
N GLU A 340 -11.40 11.13 21.26
CA GLU A 340 -10.91 10.90 19.89
C GLU A 340 -11.58 9.66 19.28
N ALA A 341 -11.65 8.56 20.02
CA ALA A 341 -12.30 7.32 19.58
C ALA A 341 -13.79 7.53 19.24
N LEU A 342 -14.54 8.17 20.15
CA LEU A 342 -15.96 8.48 19.93
C LEU A 342 -16.16 9.43 18.74
N LYS A 343 -15.25 10.37 18.49
CA LYS A 343 -15.31 11.25 17.31
C LYS A 343 -15.09 10.45 16.03
N LYS A 344 -14.10 9.55 16.00
CA LYS A 344 -13.78 8.69 14.86
C LYS A 344 -14.94 7.74 14.55
N MET A 345 -15.48 7.05 15.55
CA MET A 345 -16.62 6.14 15.40
C MET A 345 -17.87 6.85 14.85
N ARG A 346 -18.20 8.05 15.36
CA ARG A 346 -19.31 8.87 14.80
C ARG A 346 -19.10 9.23 13.33
N LYS A 347 -17.86 9.57 12.95
CA LYS A 347 -17.52 9.89 11.56
C LYS A 347 -17.70 8.65 10.67
N CYS A 348 -17.10 7.52 11.05
CA CYS A 348 -17.17 6.28 10.28
C CYS A 348 -18.62 5.80 10.11
N LYS A 349 -19.42 5.81 11.18
CA LYS A 349 -20.85 5.49 11.13
C LYS A 349 -21.64 6.39 10.17
N LYS A 350 -21.32 7.68 10.11
CA LYS A 350 -21.99 8.62 9.20
C LYS A 350 -21.72 8.24 7.74
N GLU A 351 -20.50 7.82 7.45
CA GLU A 351 -20.02 7.48 6.12
C GLU A 351 -20.48 6.08 5.68
N ASN A 352 -20.65 5.12 6.61
CA ASN A 352 -20.92 3.72 6.31
C ASN A 352 -21.97 3.15 7.28
N LYS A 353 -23.23 3.58 7.15
CA LYS A 353 -24.28 3.34 8.15
C LYS A 353 -24.70 1.87 8.26
N GLU A 354 -24.59 1.13 7.17
CA GLU A 354 -24.99 -0.27 7.01
C GLU A 354 -24.18 -1.23 7.89
N PHE A 355 -22.94 -0.87 8.22
CA PHE A 355 -22.06 -1.67 9.07
C PHE A 355 -22.21 -1.36 10.57
N PHE A 356 -23.02 -0.35 10.93
CA PHE A 356 -23.19 0.09 12.31
C PHE A 356 -24.64 -0.11 12.77
N GLY A 357 -24.79 -0.78 13.91
CA GLY A 357 -26.08 -0.94 14.58
C GLY A 357 -26.73 0.39 14.96
N LYS A 358 -28.03 0.35 15.26
CA LYS A 358 -28.72 1.50 15.87
C LYS A 358 -28.11 1.77 17.25
N LYS A 359 -28.22 3.01 17.75
CA LYS A 359 -27.79 3.31 19.12
C LYS A 359 -28.60 2.47 20.10
N ILE A 360 -27.97 2.09 21.22
CA ILE A 360 -28.64 1.37 22.30
C ILE A 360 -29.85 2.17 22.82
N GLY A 361 -30.93 1.47 23.16
CA GLY A 361 -32.14 2.08 23.72
C GLY A 361 -31.92 2.57 25.16
N LYS A 362 -32.74 3.53 25.62
CA LYS A 362 -32.60 4.15 26.95
C LYS A 362 -32.63 3.12 28.09
N ALA A 363 -33.62 2.23 28.10
CA ALA A 363 -33.75 1.20 29.13
C ALA A 363 -32.57 0.22 29.13
N ALA A 364 -32.07 -0.17 27.95
CA ALA A 364 -30.91 -1.04 27.84
C ALA A 364 -29.61 -0.33 28.29
N ALA A 365 -29.45 0.96 27.99
CA ALA A 365 -28.34 1.77 28.48
C ALA A 365 -28.33 1.86 30.01
N GLU A 366 -29.50 2.08 30.63
CA GLU A 366 -29.66 2.10 32.10
C GLU A 366 -29.34 0.73 32.72
N SER A 367 -29.75 -0.37 32.10
CA SER A 367 -29.39 -1.71 32.59
C SER A 367 -27.88 -2.00 32.48
N LEU A 368 -27.21 -1.42 31.48
CA LEU A 368 -25.81 -1.69 31.19
C LEU A 368 -24.85 -1.00 32.18
N THR A 369 -25.25 0.13 32.78
CA THR A 369 -24.40 0.86 33.73
C THR A 369 -24.03 0.07 34.99
N GLU A 370 -24.81 -0.95 35.33
CA GLU A 370 -24.59 -1.81 36.50
C GLU A 370 -23.90 -3.13 36.14
N THR A 371 -23.43 -3.27 34.90
CA THR A 371 -22.79 -4.51 34.41
C THR A 371 -21.30 -4.31 34.15
N ALA A 372 -20.58 -5.42 34.00
CA ALA A 372 -19.17 -5.40 33.60
C ALA A 372 -18.96 -4.73 32.22
N TYR A 373 -20.00 -4.65 31.38
CA TYR A 373 -19.97 -3.99 30.07
C TYR A 373 -20.12 -2.45 30.15
N ALA A 374 -20.28 -1.87 31.33
CA ALA A 374 -20.39 -0.41 31.53
C ALA A 374 -19.35 0.43 30.77
N PRO A 375 -18.06 0.03 30.65
CA PRO A 375 -17.07 0.78 29.87
C PRO A 375 -17.40 0.96 28.38
N LEU A 376 -18.26 0.11 27.80
CA LEU A 376 -18.65 0.18 26.39
C LEU A 376 -19.82 1.13 26.13
N LEU A 377 -20.51 1.59 27.19
CA LEU A 377 -21.69 2.45 27.06
C LEU A 377 -21.48 3.65 26.14
N PRO A 378 -20.36 4.42 26.22
CA PRO A 378 -20.15 5.57 25.35
C PRO A 378 -20.15 5.21 23.86
N TYR A 379 -19.70 4.01 23.51
CA TYR A 379 -19.65 3.48 22.14
C TYR A 379 -21.01 2.93 21.70
N TYR A 380 -21.73 2.21 22.58
CA TYR A 380 -23.09 1.73 22.32
C TYR A 380 -24.12 2.85 22.13
N LEU A 381 -23.90 4.00 22.76
CA LEU A 381 -24.68 5.21 22.52
C LEU A 381 -24.48 5.78 21.10
N ILE A 382 -23.38 5.42 20.42
CA ILE A 382 -23.18 5.69 18.99
C ILE A 382 -23.80 4.56 18.17
N ALA A 383 -23.43 3.31 18.42
CA ALA A 383 -23.95 2.10 17.75
C ALA A 383 -23.86 0.88 18.67
N ASP A 384 -24.99 0.20 18.88
CA ASP A 384 -25.07 -1.08 19.57
C ASP A 384 -24.68 -2.21 18.62
N GLY A 385 -23.38 -2.50 18.59
CA GLY A 385 -22.73 -3.38 17.63
C GLY A 385 -22.31 -2.68 16.33
N ALA A 386 -21.16 -3.07 15.79
CA ALA A 386 -20.63 -2.56 14.53
C ALA A 386 -19.55 -3.46 13.95
N TRP A 387 -19.51 -3.58 12.61
CA TRP A 387 -18.31 -3.97 11.90
C TRP A 387 -17.41 -2.74 11.75
N LEU A 388 -16.32 -2.70 12.52
CA LEU A 388 -15.37 -1.58 12.57
C LEU A 388 -14.48 -1.56 11.32
N SER A 389 -14.16 -2.75 10.80
CA SER A 389 -13.48 -3.02 9.53
C SER A 389 -14.04 -4.29 8.88
N ASP A 390 -13.46 -4.70 7.76
CA ASP A 390 -13.76 -5.99 7.12
C ASP A 390 -13.36 -7.18 8.02
N GLU A 391 -12.44 -6.96 8.97
CA GLU A 391 -11.90 -8.01 9.83
C GLU A 391 -12.46 -7.97 11.26
N LEU A 392 -12.92 -6.83 11.77
CA LEU A 392 -13.24 -6.66 13.20
C LEU A 392 -14.69 -6.27 13.46
N GLU A 393 -15.37 -7.09 14.26
CA GLU A 393 -16.71 -6.83 14.78
C GLU A 393 -16.66 -6.46 16.27
N LEU A 394 -17.25 -5.31 16.61
CA LEU A 394 -17.72 -5.01 17.96
C LEU A 394 -19.14 -5.55 18.11
N PHE A 395 -19.37 -6.44 19.08
CA PHE A 395 -20.68 -7.03 19.29
C PHE A 395 -21.70 -6.00 19.79
N SER A 396 -22.98 -6.25 19.50
CA SER A 396 -24.06 -5.58 20.24
C SER A 396 -24.08 -6.10 21.67
N TYR A 397 -24.64 -5.33 22.61
CA TYR A 397 -24.71 -5.75 24.01
C TYR A 397 -25.39 -7.10 24.17
N LYS A 398 -26.49 -7.34 23.43
CA LYS A 398 -27.18 -8.62 23.44
C LYS A 398 -26.30 -9.76 22.93
N LYS A 399 -25.64 -9.57 21.78
CA LYS A 399 -24.75 -10.57 21.19
C LYS A 399 -23.57 -10.88 22.10
N ALA A 400 -22.98 -9.86 22.74
CA ALA A 400 -21.87 -10.06 23.67
C ALA A 400 -22.26 -10.95 24.86
N LEU A 401 -23.47 -10.81 25.40
CA LEU A 401 -23.96 -11.69 26.47
C LEU A 401 -24.17 -13.14 25.99
N GLU A 402 -24.72 -13.33 24.80
CA GLU A 402 -24.96 -14.66 24.20
C GLU A 402 -23.62 -15.36 23.89
N GLU A 403 -22.71 -14.66 23.22
CA GLU A 403 -21.39 -15.18 22.84
C GLU A 403 -20.49 -15.43 24.05
N ALA A 404 -20.59 -14.62 25.11
CA ALA A 404 -19.81 -14.83 26.33
C ALA A 404 -20.15 -16.17 27.02
N VAL A 405 -21.40 -16.63 26.93
CA VAL A 405 -21.81 -17.94 27.46
C VAL A 405 -21.19 -19.07 26.65
N LEU A 406 -21.20 -18.95 25.32
CA LEU A 406 -20.59 -19.93 24.42
C LEU A 406 -19.07 -20.00 24.64
N PHE A 407 -18.42 -18.84 24.67
CA PHE A 407 -16.98 -18.76 24.88
C PHE A 407 -16.55 -19.31 26.26
N ALA A 408 -17.34 -19.07 27.31
CA ALA A 408 -17.05 -19.65 28.62
C ALA A 408 -17.12 -21.19 28.60
N ALA A 409 -18.05 -21.77 27.84
CA ALA A 409 -18.14 -23.22 27.65
C ALA A 409 -16.96 -23.77 26.83
N GLU A 410 -16.57 -23.09 25.74
CA GLU A 410 -15.38 -23.45 24.95
C GLU A 410 -14.11 -23.47 25.82
N LEU A 411 -13.90 -22.46 26.66
CA LEU A 411 -12.75 -22.40 27.57
C LEU A 411 -12.78 -23.49 28.68
N GLU A 412 -13.95 -24.05 28.99
CA GLU A 412 -14.06 -25.20 29.89
C GLU A 412 -13.65 -26.51 29.22
N GLU A 413 -13.99 -26.69 27.94
CA GLU A 413 -13.62 -27.87 27.15
C GLU A 413 -12.11 -27.93 26.88
N GLU A 414 -11.48 -26.78 26.59
CA GLU A 414 -10.04 -26.67 26.31
C GLU A 414 -9.14 -26.89 27.56
N ASN A 415 -9.74 -27.03 28.75
CA ASN A 415 -9.06 -27.35 30.02
C ASN A 415 -7.81 -26.49 30.30
N LEU A 416 -7.92 -25.19 30.04
CA LEU A 416 -6.82 -24.24 30.19
C LEU A 416 -6.43 -24.05 31.65
N SER A 417 -5.11 -24.06 31.92
CA SER A 417 -4.57 -23.84 33.27
C SER A 417 -4.84 -22.43 33.81
N GLU A 418 -5.05 -21.46 32.92
CA GLU A 418 -5.35 -20.08 33.26
C GLU A 418 -6.35 -19.50 32.25
N LYS A 419 -7.54 -19.12 32.73
CA LYS A 419 -8.56 -18.48 31.90
C LYS A 419 -8.36 -16.97 31.92
N PRO A 420 -8.49 -16.27 30.78
CA PRO A 420 -8.37 -14.82 30.77
C PRO A 420 -9.50 -14.18 31.60
N ASP A 421 -9.14 -13.37 32.61
CA ASP A 421 -10.08 -12.57 33.40
C ASP A 421 -10.50 -11.31 32.63
N ALA A 422 -11.26 -11.53 31.55
CA ALA A 422 -11.67 -10.50 30.60
C ALA A 422 -13.07 -10.77 30.02
N LEU A 423 -13.71 -9.72 29.52
CA LEU A 423 -15.06 -9.76 28.94
C LEU A 423 -15.00 -9.92 27.44
N LEU A 424 -15.81 -10.80 26.85
CA LEU A 424 -15.93 -10.91 25.40
C LEU A 424 -16.70 -9.72 24.83
N ILE A 425 -16.08 -8.91 23.98
CA ILE A 425 -16.68 -7.68 23.44
C ILE A 425 -16.83 -7.70 21.91
N GLY A 426 -16.22 -8.66 21.23
CA GLY A 426 -16.19 -8.71 19.77
C GLY A 426 -15.47 -9.94 19.24
N ALA A 427 -15.34 -10.01 17.91
CA ALA A 427 -14.61 -11.06 17.23
C ALA A 427 -13.99 -10.56 15.93
N CYS A 428 -13.00 -11.31 15.44
CA CYS A 428 -12.45 -11.16 14.10
C CYS A 428 -13.23 -12.02 13.10
N ALA A 429 -13.15 -11.70 11.81
CA ALA A 429 -13.78 -12.45 10.73
C ALA A 429 -13.27 -13.90 10.62
N ASP A 430 -12.01 -14.13 11.02
CA ASP A 430 -11.40 -15.46 11.10
C ASP A 430 -11.81 -16.27 12.33
N GLY A 431 -12.54 -15.67 13.29
CA GLY A 431 -13.06 -16.36 14.47
C GLY A 431 -12.36 -16.01 15.78
N ASP A 432 -11.23 -15.29 15.74
CA ASP A 432 -10.53 -14.84 16.95
C ASP A 432 -11.41 -13.95 17.82
N LYS A 433 -11.24 -14.02 19.14
CA LYS A 433 -12.08 -13.30 20.11
C LYS A 433 -11.43 -12.00 20.55
N ILE A 434 -12.23 -10.96 20.75
CA ILE A 434 -11.78 -9.68 21.30
C ILE A 434 -12.25 -9.56 22.75
N LEU A 435 -11.30 -9.43 23.67
CA LEU A 435 -11.54 -9.46 25.11
C LEU A 435 -11.18 -8.11 25.76
N LEU A 436 -12.00 -7.59 26.67
CA LEU A 436 -11.75 -6.39 27.47
C LEU A 436 -11.38 -6.79 28.90
N ALA A 437 -10.16 -6.48 29.33
CA ALA A 437 -9.72 -6.72 30.70
C ALA A 437 -10.22 -5.66 31.69
N LYS A 438 -10.18 -6.00 32.98
CA LYS A 438 -10.56 -5.11 34.08
C LYS A 438 -9.70 -3.85 34.19
N ASP A 439 -8.45 -3.90 33.74
CA ASP A 439 -7.54 -2.74 33.70
C ASP A 439 -7.79 -1.82 32.50
N GLY A 440 -8.75 -2.16 31.63
CA GLY A 440 -9.16 -1.38 30.47
C GLY A 440 -8.40 -1.70 29.18
N LYS A 441 -7.44 -2.64 29.23
CA LYS A 441 -6.78 -3.17 28.03
C LYS A 441 -7.73 -4.05 27.21
N VAL A 442 -7.46 -4.15 25.92
CA VAL A 442 -8.20 -5.03 25.02
C VAL A 442 -7.22 -6.04 24.42
N PHE A 443 -7.62 -7.29 24.28
CA PHE A 443 -6.80 -8.36 23.75
C PHE A 443 -7.47 -9.02 22.55
N ARG A 444 -6.66 -9.50 21.60
CA ARG A 444 -7.07 -10.50 20.62
C ARG A 444 -6.62 -11.87 21.13
N PHE A 445 -7.58 -12.76 21.30
CA PHE A 445 -7.39 -14.13 21.76
C PHE A 445 -7.64 -15.08 20.59
N SER A 446 -6.65 -15.90 20.26
CA SER A 446 -6.75 -16.78 19.09
C SER A 446 -7.77 -17.89 19.31
N HIS A 447 -8.53 -18.20 18.27
CA HIS A 447 -9.46 -19.33 18.27
C HIS A 447 -8.78 -20.66 17.88
N GLU A 448 -7.61 -20.61 17.22
CA GLU A 448 -6.84 -21.80 16.84
C GLU A 448 -5.93 -22.26 17.98
N GLU A 449 -5.28 -21.31 18.65
CA GLU A 449 -4.46 -21.55 19.82
C GLU A 449 -4.99 -20.69 20.97
N PRO A 450 -5.34 -21.25 22.14
CA PRO A 450 -5.98 -20.51 23.23
C PRO A 450 -5.00 -19.59 23.99
N VAL A 451 -4.44 -18.60 23.28
CA VAL A 451 -3.43 -17.65 23.75
C VAL A 451 -3.77 -16.23 23.29
N ILE A 452 -3.27 -15.24 24.04
CA ILE A 452 -3.32 -13.83 23.63
C ILE A 452 -2.27 -13.61 22.55
N ILE A 453 -2.71 -13.16 21.38
CA ILE A 453 -1.83 -12.90 20.22
C ILE A 453 -1.60 -11.41 19.98
N PHE A 454 -2.45 -10.53 20.55
CA PHE A 454 -2.30 -9.09 20.43
C PHE A 454 -2.92 -8.34 21.62
N GLU A 455 -2.38 -7.15 21.95
CA GLU A 455 -2.85 -6.28 23.03
C GLU A 455 -2.97 -4.83 22.57
N TRP A 456 -4.12 -4.21 22.85
CA TRP A 456 -4.31 -2.77 22.83
C TRP A 456 -4.26 -2.20 24.25
N PRO A 457 -3.55 -1.08 24.47
CA PRO A 457 -3.36 -0.50 25.79
C PRO A 457 -4.63 0.17 26.36
N SER A 458 -5.69 0.33 25.55
CA SER A 458 -7.00 0.79 26.00
C SER A 458 -8.11 0.48 25.00
N LEU A 459 -9.36 0.44 25.46
CA LEU A 459 -10.54 0.38 24.60
C LEU A 459 -10.60 1.51 23.55
N ALA A 460 -10.18 2.72 23.91
CA ALA A 460 -10.16 3.84 22.97
C ALA A 460 -9.15 3.63 21.84
N GLN A 461 -7.98 3.05 22.16
CA GLN A 461 -6.96 2.68 21.17
C GLN A 461 -7.49 1.61 20.22
N PHE A 462 -8.08 0.54 20.77
CA PHE A 462 -8.72 -0.52 19.98
C PHE A 462 -9.73 0.05 18.98
N ILE A 463 -10.67 0.89 19.42
CA ILE A 463 -11.71 1.44 18.54
C ILE A 463 -11.12 2.28 17.40
N VAL A 464 -10.08 3.08 17.65
CA VAL A 464 -9.46 3.89 16.59
C VAL A 464 -8.71 3.02 15.60
N GLU A 465 -7.87 2.10 16.09
CA GLU A 465 -7.07 1.23 15.22
C GLU A 465 -7.94 0.26 14.43
N ALA A 466 -8.95 -0.35 15.05
CA ALA A 466 -9.88 -1.25 14.39
C ALA A 466 -10.67 -0.56 13.25
N ILE A 467 -10.95 0.75 13.36
CA ILE A 467 -11.59 1.52 12.28
C ILE A 467 -10.59 1.88 11.17
N ASP A 468 -9.31 2.00 11.49
CA ASP A 468 -8.24 2.33 10.54
C ASP A 468 -7.66 1.09 9.84
N GLU A 469 -7.94 -0.10 10.36
CA GLU A 469 -7.57 -1.38 9.75
C GLU A 469 -8.46 -1.66 8.53
N ASN A 470 -7.88 -1.64 7.33
CA ASN A 470 -8.54 -1.93 6.05
C ASN A 470 -9.83 -1.14 5.73
N ARG A 471 -9.65 0.15 5.46
CA ARG A 471 -10.40 0.88 4.41
C ARG A 471 -9.50 1.78 3.58
#